data_AF-A0A5A7MXB3-F1
#
_entry.id   AF-A0A5A7MXB3-F1
#
_cell.length_a   1.000
_cell.length_b   1.000
_cell.length_c   1.000
_cell.angle_alpha   90.00
_cell.angle_beta   90.00
_cell.angle_gamma   90.00
#
_symmetry.space_group_name_H-M   'P 1'
#
loop_
_entity.id
_entity.type
_entity.pdbx_description
1 polymer ?
#
loop_
_entity_poly.entity_id
_entity_poly.type
_entity_poly.pdbx_seq_one_letter_code
_entity_poly.pdbx_strand_id
1 'polypeptide(L)'
;MHERGGSFFQPTVIADATPDMQVFVEETFGPVAPIFRFETEDEAVALANDTPFGLASYFFSRDLARIFRAAEALESGIVAVNSGVFSTEVAPFGGVKESGLGREGGQEGIEEYLETKFLCLGL
;
A
#
# COMPACT_ATOMS: atom_id res chain seq x y z
N MET A 1 -5.99 -1.21 27.43
CA MET A 1 -4.66 -1.57 27.99
C MET A 1 -4.61 -3.08 28.18
N HIS A 2 -3.49 -3.71 27.84
CA HIS A 2 -3.29 -5.15 27.99
C HIS A 2 -2.91 -5.53 29.43
N GLU A 3 -3.45 -6.62 29.99
CA GLU A 3 -3.24 -7.02 31.39
C GLU A 3 -1.76 -7.24 31.76
N ARG A 4 -0.95 -7.67 30.80
CA ARG A 4 0.51 -7.86 30.95
C ARG A 4 1.33 -6.57 31.11
N GLY A 5 0.76 -5.38 30.91
CA GLY A 5 1.47 -4.10 31.01
C GLY A 5 2.62 -3.92 30.00
N GLY A 6 3.51 -2.95 30.24
CA GLY A 6 4.67 -2.69 29.37
C GLY A 6 4.28 -2.31 27.93
N SER A 7 4.95 -2.90 26.94
CA SER A 7 4.66 -2.67 25.51
C SER A 7 3.58 -3.61 24.94
N PHE A 8 2.84 -4.35 25.77
CA PHE A 8 1.77 -5.22 25.29
C PHE A 8 0.50 -4.41 24.98
N PHE A 9 -0.11 -4.71 23.82
CA PHE A 9 -1.39 -4.14 23.38
C PHE A 9 -2.31 -5.25 22.86
N GLN A 10 -3.62 -5.10 23.01
CA GLN A 10 -4.59 -6.10 22.53
C GLN A 10 -4.89 -5.87 21.05
N PRO A 11 -4.90 -6.93 20.21
CA PRO A 11 -5.43 -6.81 18.86
C PRO A 11 -6.85 -6.24 18.90
N THR A 12 -7.08 -5.14 18.19
CA THR A 12 -8.30 -4.35 18.31
C THR A 12 -8.97 -4.22 16.94
N VAL A 13 -10.27 -4.48 16.88
CA VAL A 13 -11.10 -4.22 15.71
C VAL A 13 -12.02 -3.05 16.03
N ILE A 14 -12.07 -2.06 15.14
CA ILE A 14 -13.01 -0.95 15.23
C ILE A 14 -14.08 -1.18 14.17
N ALA A 15 -15.27 -1.61 14.61
CA ALA A 15 -16.43 -1.75 13.74
C ALA A 15 -17.02 -0.37 13.42
N ASP A 16 -17.64 -0.26 12.24
CA ASP A 16 -18.34 0.95 11.77
C ASP A 16 -17.44 2.21 11.83
N ALA A 17 -16.18 2.07 11.41
CA ALA A 17 -15.25 3.19 11.32
C ALA A 17 -15.71 4.17 10.23
N THR A 18 -15.40 5.45 10.42
CA THR A 18 -15.80 6.54 9.51
C THR A 18 -14.58 7.34 9.05
N PRO A 19 -14.58 7.94 7.85
CA PRO A 19 -13.45 8.73 7.34
C PRO A 19 -13.05 9.92 8.24
N ASP A 20 -13.94 10.41 9.08
CA ASP A 20 -13.65 11.51 10.03
C ASP A 20 -12.75 11.09 11.20
N MET A 21 -12.49 9.78 11.37
CA MET A 21 -11.63 9.26 12.43
C MET A 21 -10.16 9.37 12.04
N GLN A 22 -9.28 9.72 13.00
CA GLN A 22 -7.84 9.81 12.76
C GLN A 22 -7.22 8.53 12.17
N VAL A 23 -7.75 7.35 12.55
CA VAL A 23 -7.30 6.04 12.04
C VAL A 23 -7.46 5.87 10.53
N PHE A 24 -8.25 6.74 9.88
CA PHE A 24 -8.41 6.75 8.42
C PHE A 24 -7.21 7.39 7.71
N VAL A 25 -6.64 8.46 8.28
CA VAL A 25 -5.59 9.27 7.63
C VAL A 25 -4.20 9.15 8.27
N GLU A 26 -4.10 8.63 9.49
CA GLU A 26 -2.83 8.47 10.20
C GLU A 26 -2.44 6.99 10.34
N GLU A 27 -1.15 6.71 10.13
CA GLU A 27 -0.62 5.37 10.30
C GLU A 27 -0.56 4.98 11.79
N THR A 28 -1.30 3.94 12.18
CA THR A 28 -1.43 3.54 13.59
C THR A 28 -0.20 2.79 14.13
N PHE A 29 0.58 2.14 13.26
CA PHE A 29 1.77 1.35 13.61
C PHE A 29 1.57 0.35 14.78
N GLY A 30 0.36 -0.20 14.89
CA GLY A 30 -0.08 -1.07 15.98
C GLY A 30 -1.13 -2.07 15.53
N PRO A 31 -1.52 -3.03 16.39
CA PRO A 31 -2.42 -4.12 16.02
C PRO A 31 -3.89 -3.69 16.03
N VAL A 32 -4.24 -2.70 15.22
CA VAL A 32 -5.59 -2.12 15.09
C VAL A 32 -6.09 -2.29 13.66
N ALA A 33 -7.31 -2.82 13.51
CA ALA A 33 -7.97 -3.01 12.23
C ALA A 33 -9.32 -2.26 12.20
N PRO A 34 -9.36 -1.03 11.67
CA PRO A 34 -10.62 -0.33 11.43
C PRO A 34 -11.38 -0.94 10.23
N ILE A 35 -12.69 -1.08 10.36
CA ILE A 35 -13.56 -1.64 9.33
C ILE A 35 -14.47 -0.55 8.78
N PHE A 36 -14.24 -0.19 7.52
CA PHE A 36 -15.05 0.76 6.76
C PHE A 36 -15.97 -0.02 5.82
N ARG A 37 -17.21 0.44 5.66
CA ARG A 37 -18.17 -0.14 4.72
C ARG A 37 -18.18 0.69 3.43
N PHE A 38 -18.31 0.01 2.30
CA PHE A 38 -18.58 0.60 1.00
C PHE A 38 -19.64 -0.25 0.29
N GLU A 39 -20.33 0.33 -0.69
CA GLU A 39 -21.35 -0.36 -1.49
C GLU A 39 -20.90 -0.61 -2.93
N THR A 40 -20.01 0.23 -3.46
CA THR A 40 -19.57 0.15 -4.86
C THR A 40 -18.05 0.04 -5.01
N GLU A 41 -17.61 -0.50 -6.14
CA GLU A 41 -16.19 -0.57 -6.52
C GLU A 41 -15.56 0.82 -6.58
N ASP A 42 -16.26 1.78 -7.19
CA ASP A 42 -15.79 3.16 -7.34
C ASP A 42 -15.64 3.86 -5.98
N GLU A 43 -16.58 3.64 -5.06
CA GLU A 43 -16.50 4.16 -3.69
C GLU A 43 -15.31 3.56 -2.93
N ALA A 44 -15.10 2.25 -3.04
CA ALA A 44 -13.97 1.59 -2.39
C ALA A 44 -12.62 2.12 -2.89
N VAL A 45 -12.48 2.32 -4.20
CA VAL A 45 -11.26 2.89 -4.80
C VAL A 45 -11.08 4.34 -4.38
N ALA A 46 -12.14 5.14 -4.40
CA ALA A 46 -12.09 6.53 -3.96
C ALA A 46 -11.63 6.64 -2.50
N LEU A 47 -12.20 5.84 -1.59
CA LEU A 47 -11.79 5.79 -0.19
C LEU A 47 -10.34 5.30 -0.03
N ALA A 48 -9.92 4.30 -0.80
CA ALA A 48 -8.55 3.78 -0.72
C ALA A 48 -7.50 4.79 -1.20
N ASN A 49 -7.86 5.66 -2.14
CA ASN A 49 -6.96 6.67 -2.70
C ASN A 49 -7.00 8.01 -1.94
N ASP A 50 -8.02 8.25 -1.09
CA ASP A 50 -8.18 9.45 -0.25
C ASP A 50 -7.22 9.46 0.96
N THR A 51 -5.93 9.44 0.63
CA THR A 51 -4.83 9.40 1.58
C THR A 51 -3.58 10.04 0.96
N PRO A 52 -2.74 10.72 1.76
CA PRO A 52 -1.43 11.19 1.30
C PRO A 52 -0.45 10.04 1.03
N PHE A 53 -0.76 8.81 1.45
CA PHE A 53 0.10 7.64 1.34
C PHE A 53 -0.24 6.78 0.11
N GLY A 54 0.70 5.95 -0.31
CA GLY A 54 0.58 5.08 -1.48
C GLY A 54 1.61 3.96 -1.49
N LEU A 55 1.83 3.30 -0.35
CA LEU A 55 2.81 2.22 -0.26
C LEU A 55 2.28 0.91 -0.86
N ALA A 56 1.28 0.32 -0.21
CA ALA A 56 0.71 -0.97 -0.59
C ALA A 56 -0.81 -0.98 -0.43
N SER A 57 -1.50 -1.63 -1.37
CA SER A 57 -2.93 -1.90 -1.30
C SER A 57 -3.19 -3.40 -1.46
N TYR A 58 -4.24 -3.88 -0.80
CA TYR A 58 -4.66 -5.28 -0.84
C TYR A 58 -6.14 -5.34 -1.15
N PHE A 59 -6.55 -6.20 -2.07
CA PHE A 59 -7.96 -6.47 -2.28
C PHE A 59 -8.22 -7.91 -2.71
N PHE A 60 -9.47 -8.34 -2.53
CA PHE A 60 -9.92 -9.70 -2.81
C PHE A 60 -11.11 -9.67 -3.77
N SER A 61 -11.00 -10.40 -4.87
CA SER A 61 -12.05 -10.54 -5.87
C SER A 61 -11.87 -11.85 -6.64
N ARG A 62 -13.00 -12.42 -7.11
CA ARG A 62 -13.00 -13.56 -8.04
C ARG A 62 -13.31 -13.15 -9.47
N ASP A 63 -13.80 -11.93 -9.67
CA ASP A 63 -14.10 -11.37 -10.98
C ASP A 63 -12.82 -10.77 -11.57
N LEU A 64 -12.37 -11.34 -12.68
CA LEU A 64 -11.13 -10.95 -13.35
C LEU A 64 -11.19 -9.53 -13.92
N ALA A 65 -12.34 -9.11 -14.45
CA ALA A 65 -12.51 -7.76 -15.00
C ALA A 65 -12.43 -6.72 -13.87
N ARG A 66 -13.03 -7.02 -12.71
CA ARG A 66 -12.90 -6.20 -11.50
C ARG A 66 -11.46 -6.16 -10.99
N ILE A 67 -10.74 -7.29 -11.03
CA ILE A 67 -9.33 -7.34 -10.61
C ILE A 67 -8.50 -6.33 -11.39
N PHE A 68 -8.57 -6.35 -12.72
CA PHE A 68 -7.76 -5.42 -13.53
C PHE A 68 -8.19 -3.97 -13.33
N ARG A 69 -9.49 -3.66 -13.36
CA ARG A 69 -9.98 -2.29 -13.14
C ARG A 69 -9.55 -1.71 -11.80
N ALA A 70 -9.74 -2.47 -10.71
CA ALA A 70 -9.39 -2.00 -9.37
C ALA A 70 -7.87 -1.89 -9.20
N ALA A 71 -7.10 -2.85 -9.71
CA ALA A 71 -5.64 -2.81 -9.60
C ALA A 71 -5.02 -1.63 -10.36
N GLU A 72 -5.56 -1.27 -11.52
CA GLU A 72 -5.10 -0.11 -12.29
C GLU A 72 -5.52 1.23 -11.67
N ALA A 73 -6.65 1.26 -10.94
CA ALA A 73 -7.18 2.49 -10.35
C ALA A 73 -6.62 2.82 -8.96
N LEU A 74 -6.01 1.85 -8.27
CA LEU A 74 -5.40 2.06 -6.95
C LEU A 74 -4.07 2.83 -7.07
N GLU A 75 -3.95 3.91 -6.30
CA GLU A 75 -2.78 4.80 -6.31
C GLU A 75 -1.73 4.35 -5.28
N SER A 76 -1.21 3.13 -5.45
CA SER A 76 -0.15 2.58 -4.61
C SER A 76 0.96 1.94 -5.43
N GLY A 77 2.17 1.90 -4.88
CA GLY A 77 3.31 1.31 -5.56
C GLY A 77 3.23 -0.22 -5.66
N ILE A 78 2.46 -0.86 -4.78
CA ILE A 78 2.30 -2.32 -4.72
C ILE A 78 0.82 -2.66 -4.54
N VAL A 79 0.27 -3.50 -5.42
CA VAL A 79 -1.12 -3.98 -5.33
C VAL A 79 -1.14 -5.49 -5.24
N ALA A 80 -1.64 -6.02 -4.13
CA ALA A 80 -1.81 -7.44 -3.90
C ALA A 80 -3.25 -7.89 -4.09
N VAL A 81 -3.44 -8.90 -4.94
CA VAL A 81 -4.76 -9.45 -5.26
C VAL A 81 -4.86 -10.85 -4.66
N ASN A 82 -5.89 -11.10 -3.85
CA ASN A 82 -6.17 -12.40 -3.24
C ASN A 82 -5.03 -12.98 -2.36
N SER A 83 -4.13 -12.13 -1.86
CA SER A 83 -3.06 -12.52 -0.94
C SER A 83 -2.84 -11.44 0.12
N GLY A 84 -2.56 -11.86 1.35
CA GLY A 84 -2.09 -10.97 2.42
C GLY A 84 -0.56 -10.81 2.46
N VAL A 85 0.17 -11.53 1.60
CA VAL A 85 1.64 -11.53 1.55
C VAL A 85 2.08 -11.43 0.09
N PHE A 86 3.04 -10.55 -0.18
CA PHE A 86 3.63 -10.37 -1.51
C PHE A 86 5.16 -10.22 -1.48
N SER A 87 5.77 -10.24 -0.29
CA SER A 87 7.19 -9.96 -0.12
C SER A 87 8.06 -10.91 -0.94
N THR A 88 8.89 -10.34 -1.81
CA THR A 88 9.91 -11.04 -2.58
C THR A 88 10.99 -10.04 -2.99
N GLU A 89 12.20 -10.52 -3.15
CA GLU A 89 13.37 -9.76 -3.59
C GLU A 89 13.37 -9.46 -5.10
N VAL A 90 12.60 -10.22 -5.90
CA VAL A 90 12.64 -10.12 -7.37
C VAL A 90 11.64 -9.14 -7.98
N ALA A 91 10.77 -8.54 -7.16
CA ALA A 91 9.80 -7.53 -7.59
C ALA A 91 10.19 -6.17 -7.01
N PRO A 92 9.89 -5.06 -7.70
CA PRO A 92 10.14 -3.73 -7.17
C PRO A 92 9.23 -3.45 -5.97
N PHE A 93 9.83 -2.98 -4.89
CA PHE A 93 9.18 -2.57 -3.65
C PHE A 93 9.39 -1.07 -3.45
N GLY A 94 8.31 -0.33 -3.24
CA GLY A 94 8.39 1.10 -2.94
C GLY A 94 7.05 1.78 -3.17
N GLY A 95 6.84 2.92 -2.50
CA GLY A 95 5.57 3.64 -2.55
C GLY A 95 5.53 4.73 -3.62
N VAL A 96 4.38 5.39 -3.68
CA VAL A 96 4.16 6.67 -4.37
C VAL A 96 3.65 7.71 -3.35
N LYS A 97 3.44 8.95 -3.79
CA LYS A 97 3.02 10.07 -2.93
C LYS A 97 4.01 10.28 -1.78
N GLU A 98 3.53 10.43 -0.55
CA GLU A 98 4.39 10.61 0.63
C GLU A 98 5.02 9.30 1.11
N SER A 99 4.68 8.15 0.53
CA SER A 99 5.22 6.84 0.92
C SER A 99 6.61 6.54 0.36
N GLY A 100 7.23 7.46 -0.38
CA GLY A 100 8.63 7.38 -0.77
C GLY A 100 8.89 7.64 -2.25
N LEU A 101 10.17 7.63 -2.61
CA LEU A 101 10.69 7.79 -3.97
C LEU A 101 11.63 6.62 -4.28
N GLY A 102 11.73 6.27 -5.55
CA GLY A 102 12.54 5.13 -6.01
C GLY A 102 11.91 3.77 -5.73
N ARG A 103 12.67 2.71 -6.00
CA ARG A 103 12.28 1.31 -5.74
C ARG A 103 13.46 0.55 -5.17
N GLU A 104 13.17 -0.43 -4.32
CA GLU A 104 14.11 -1.45 -3.84
C GLU A 104 13.74 -2.82 -4.42
N GLY A 105 14.69 -3.74 -4.50
CA GLY A 105 14.45 -5.08 -5.08
C GLY A 105 14.17 -5.02 -6.60
N GLY A 106 13.86 -6.18 -7.18
CA GLY A 106 13.67 -6.30 -8.61
C GLY A 106 14.91 -5.89 -9.42
N GLN A 107 14.69 -5.54 -10.68
CA GLN A 107 15.76 -5.00 -11.52
C GLN A 107 15.97 -3.51 -11.23
N GLU A 108 14.90 -2.81 -10.91
CA GLU A 108 14.82 -1.38 -10.65
C GLU A 108 15.67 -0.97 -9.45
N GLY A 109 15.76 -1.81 -8.42
CA GLY A 109 16.47 -1.49 -7.18
C GLY A 109 17.96 -1.20 -7.34
N ILE A 110 18.61 -1.67 -8.41
CA ILE A 110 20.02 -1.32 -8.67
C ILE A 110 20.17 0.11 -9.22
N GLU A 111 19.13 0.66 -9.87
CA GLU A 111 19.20 1.95 -10.57
C GLU A 111 19.48 3.10 -9.60
N GLU A 112 18.99 3.03 -8.37
CA GLU A 112 19.25 4.01 -7.28
C GLU A 112 20.73 4.07 -6.84
N TYR A 113 21.54 3.08 -7.22
CA TYR A 113 22.96 2.98 -6.89
C TYR A 113 23.87 3.18 -8.11
N LEU A 114 23.32 3.46 -9.29
CA LEU A 114 24.06 3.64 -10.53
C LEU A 114 24.16 5.12 -10.93
N GLU A 115 25.24 5.45 -11.64
CA GLU A 115 25.47 6.79 -12.20
C GLU A 115 25.44 6.73 -13.72
N THR A 116 24.48 7.44 -14.33
CA THR A 116 24.34 7.45 -15.80
C THR A 116 25.45 8.29 -16.42
N LYS A 117 26.21 7.68 -17.36
CA LYS A 117 27.30 8.35 -18.07
C LYS A 117 27.11 8.26 -19.58
N PHE A 118 26.99 9.41 -20.23
CA PHE A 118 26.97 9.52 -21.69
C PHE A 118 28.39 9.69 -22.25
N LEU A 119 28.72 8.92 -23.29
CA LEU A 119 29.97 9.02 -24.04
C LEU A 119 29.67 9.29 -25.52
N CYS A 120 30.12 10.43 -26.05
CA CYS A 120 30.03 10.77 -27.46
C CYS A 120 31.42 10.68 -28.09
N LEU A 121 31.62 9.72 -28.99
CA LEU A 121 32.85 9.58 -29.75
C LEU A 121 32.59 9.98 -31.21
N GLY A 122 33.21 11.06 -31.66
CA GLY A 122 33.27 11.42 -33.08
C GLY A 122 34.35 10.60 -33.78
N LEU A 123 34.00 9.96 -34.90
CA LEU A 123 34.91 9.22 -35.78
C LEU A 123 35.33 10.10 -36.96
#